data_AF-A0A3E0P4C3-F1
#
_entry.id   AF-A0A3E0P4C3-F1
#
_cell.length_a   1.000
_cell.length_b   1.000
_cell.length_c   1.000
_cell.angle_alpha   90.00
_cell.angle_beta   90.00
_cell.angle_gamma   90.00
#
_symmetry.space_group_name_H-M   'P 1'
#
loop_
_entity.id
_entity.type
_entity.pdbx_description
1 polymer ?
#
loop_
_entity_poly.entity_id
_entity_poly.type
_entity_poly.pdbx_seq_one_letter_code
_entity_poly.pdbx_strand_id
1 'polypeptide(L)' 'MHHYAIAKRAIETALEEAAAHGWSDAETLQSILVDAIARHGRATRVEDTRALLEFEVSNLRGTVDYDFVRSR' A
#
# COMPACT_ATOMS: atom_id res chain seq x y z
N MET A 1 -10.57 -9.42 10.71
CA MET A 1 -11.34 -8.34 10.03
C MET A 1 -11.04 -6.91 10.54
N HIS A 2 -10.06 -6.68 11.42
CA HIS A 2 -9.87 -5.36 12.05
C HIS A 2 -8.85 -4.43 11.34
N HIS A 3 -7.80 -4.98 10.72
CA HIS A 3 -6.70 -4.18 10.15
C HIS A 3 -7.05 -3.47 8.85
N TYR A 4 -7.79 -4.13 7.95
CA TYR A 4 -8.22 -3.53 6.68
C TYR A 4 -9.12 -2.31 6.91
N ALA A 5 -10.10 -2.42 7.80
CA ALA A 5 -11.01 -1.32 8.12
C ALA A 5 -10.28 -0.13 8.74
N ILE A 6 -9.32 -0.39 9.64
CA ILE A 6 -8.46 0.67 10.23
C ILE A 6 -7.63 1.35 9.15
N ALA A 7 -6.95 0.58 8.29
CA ALA A 7 -6.11 1.12 7.23
C ALA A 7 -6.93 1.94 6.22
N LYS A 8 -8.10 1.44 5.81
CA LYS A 8 -9.02 2.15 4.93
C LYS A 8 -9.44 3.48 5.52
N ARG A 9 -9.82 3.52 6.80
CA ARG A 9 -10.25 4.75 7.45
C ARG A 9 -9.11 5.78 7.55
N ALA A 10 -7.89 5.33 7.85
CA ALA A 10 -6.72 6.19 7.90
C ALA A 10 -6.39 6.81 6.52
N ILE A 11 -6.50 6.01 5.45
CA ILE A 11 -6.32 6.50 4.08
C ILE A 11 -7.40 7.52 3.70
N GLU A 12 -8.67 7.24 4.02
CA GLU A 12 -9.78 8.18 3.79
C GLU A 12 -9.53 9.53 4.46
N THR A 13 -9.15 9.52 5.74
CA THR A 13 -8.85 10.75 6.49
C THR A 13 -7.67 11.52 5.88
N ALA A 14 -6.61 10.83 5.47
CA ALA A 14 -5.47 11.50 4.84
C ALA A 14 -5.83 12.13 3.49
N LEU A 15 -6.71 11.51 2.71
CA LEU A 15 -7.23 12.07 1.47
C LEU A 15 -8.14 13.29 1.72
N GLU A 16 -9.00 13.23 2.75
CA GLU A 16 -9.84 14.36 3.16
C GLU A 16 -8.99 15.58 3.58
N GLU A 17 -7.92 15.36 4.34
CA GLU A 17 -6.96 16.40 4.74
C GLU A 17 -6.18 16.95 3.53
N ALA A 18 -5.70 16.06 2.65
CA ALA A 18 -5.02 16.46 1.42
C ALA A 18 -5.90 17.33 0.53
N ALA A 19 -7.16 16.95 0.33
CA ALA A 19 -8.14 17.72 -0.42
C ALA A 19 -8.37 19.11 0.20
N ALA A 20 -8.43 19.21 1.54
CA ALA A 20 -8.55 20.49 2.24
C ALA A 20 -7.34 21.42 2.04
N HIS A 21 -6.17 20.86 1.78
CA HIS A 21 -4.93 21.58 1.47
C HIS A 21 -4.66 21.76 -0.02
N GLY A 22 -5.55 21.27 -0.89
CA GLY A 22 -5.39 21.34 -2.35
C GLY A 22 -4.30 20.42 -2.89
N TRP A 23 -3.94 19.36 -2.17
CA TRP A 23 -2.98 18.36 -2.60
C TRP A 23 -3.64 17.31 -3.49
N SER A 24 -2.84 16.69 -4.36
CA SER A 24 -3.29 15.62 -5.23
C SER A 24 -3.50 14.32 -4.44
N ASP A 25 -4.65 13.69 -4.62
CA ASP A 25 -4.94 12.36 -4.05
C ASP A 25 -3.87 11.33 -4.45
N ALA A 26 -3.41 11.40 -5.70
CA ALA A 26 -2.41 10.47 -6.23
C ALA A 26 -1.04 10.65 -5.54
N GLU A 27 -0.60 11.90 -5.35
CA GLU A 27 0.67 12.20 -4.67
C GLU A 27 0.60 11.86 -3.18
N THR A 28 -0.56 12.09 -2.56
CA THR A 28 -0.83 11.76 -1.16
C THR A 28 -0.76 10.25 -0.94
N LEU A 29 -1.46 9.47 -1.76
CA LEU A 29 -1.41 8.00 -1.71
C LEU A 29 0.00 7.48 -1.95
N GLN A 30 0.71 8.03 -2.94
CA GLN A 30 2.09 7.63 -3.22
C GLN A 30 3.01 7.90 -2.02
N SER A 31 2.86 9.05 -1.36
CA SER A 31 3.64 9.41 -0.18
C SER A 31 3.35 8.48 1.01
N ILE A 32 2.08 8.17 1.27
CA ILE A 32 1.65 7.24 2.32
C ILE A 32 2.25 5.84 2.08
N LEU A 33 2.18 5.35 0.84
CA LEU A 33 2.72 4.04 0.48
C LEU A 33 4.24 4.01 0.66
N VAL A 34 4.95 5.03 0.17
CA VAL A 34 6.42 5.10 0.30
C VAL A 34 6.85 5.15 1.77
N ASP A 35 6.19 5.91 2.64
CA ASP A 35 6.53 5.95 4.07
C ASP A 35 6.20 4.62 4.76
N ALA A 36 5.05 4.00 4.45
CA ALA A 36 4.70 2.69 4.98
C ALA A 36 5.73 1.61 4.59
N ILE A 37 6.16 1.62 3.32
CA ILE A 37 7.23 0.77 2.79
C ILE A 37 8.55 1.07 3.48
N ALA A 38 8.95 2.34 3.63
CA ALA A 38 10.21 2.71 4.26
C ALA A 38 10.26 2.27 5.73
N ARG A 39 9.14 2.34 6.44
CA ARG A 39 9.01 1.83 7.82
C ARG A 39 9.04 0.31 7.86
N HIS A 40 8.48 -0.38 6.87
CA HIS A 40 8.49 -1.84 6.79
C HIS A 40 9.83 -2.41 6.30
N GLY A 41 10.52 -1.74 5.37
CA GLY A 41 11.83 -2.12 4.84
C GLY A 41 12.98 -1.94 5.83
N ARG A 42 12.77 -1.22 6.93
CA ARG A 42 13.67 -1.31 8.10
C ARG A 42 13.54 -2.64 8.84
N ALA A 43 12.46 -3.40 8.58
CA ALA A 43 12.17 -4.71 9.17
C ALA A 43 12.28 -5.89 8.17
N THR A 44 12.30 -5.65 6.86
CA THR A 44 12.32 -6.67 5.77
C THR A 44 13.21 -6.20 4.60
N ARG A 45 13.74 -7.07 3.74
CA ARG A 45 14.58 -6.63 2.59
C ARG A 45 13.76 -5.85 1.55
N VAL A 46 14.41 -4.94 0.82
CA VAL A 46 13.77 -4.05 -0.18
C VAL A 46 13.16 -4.86 -1.33
N GLU A 47 13.84 -5.92 -1.74
CA GLU A 47 13.40 -6.87 -2.77
C GLU A 47 12.06 -7.54 -2.41
N ASP A 48 11.88 -7.89 -1.13
CA ASP A 48 10.65 -8.52 -0.63
C ASP A 48 9.47 -7.53 -0.66
N THR A 49 9.75 -6.24 -0.46
CA THR A 49 8.71 -5.21 -0.47
C THR A 49 8.23 -4.91 -1.89
N ARG A 50 9.14 -4.93 -2.87
CA ARG A 50 8.77 -4.78 -4.28
C ARG A 50 7.90 -5.94 -4.75
N ALA A 51 8.30 -7.17 -4.48
CA ALA A 51 7.53 -8.36 -4.88
C ALA A 51 6.12 -8.37 -4.26
N LEU A 52 5.99 -7.94 -3.00
CA LEU A 52 4.70 -7.81 -2.33
C LEU A 52 3.79 -6.77 -3.00
N LEU A 53 4.33 -5.61 -3.40
CA LEU A 53 3.55 -4.58 -4.09
C LEU A 53 3.10 -5.03 -5.48
N GLU A 54 3.99 -5.68 -6.23
CA GLU A 54 3.68 -6.25 -7.55
C GLU A 54 2.56 -7.30 -7.42
N PHE A 55 2.61 -8.16 -6.39
CA PHE A 55 1.55 -9.11 -6.07
C PHE A 55 0.20 -8.44 -5.75
N GLU A 56 0.17 -7.45 -4.86
CA GLU A 56 -1.07 -6.76 -4.49
C GLU A 56 -1.68 -5.99 -5.67
N VAL A 57 -0.84 -5.36 -6.49
CA VAL A 57 -1.30 -4.70 -7.74
C VAL A 57 -1.87 -5.73 -8.71
N SER A 58 -1.25 -6.89 -8.85
CA SER A 58 -1.73 -7.95 -9.73
C SER A 58 -3.06 -8.53 -9.24
N ASN A 59 -3.23 -8.73 -7.92
CA ASN A 59 -4.48 -9.13 -7.31
C ASN A 59 -5.61 -8.12 -7.55
N LEU A 60 -5.33 -6.82 -7.37
CA LEU A 60 -6.30 -5.75 -7.63
C LEU A 60 -6.75 -5.72 -9.09
N ARG A 61 -5.87 -6.12 -10.03
CA ARG A 61 -6.18 -6.22 -11.47
C ARG A 61 -6.88 -7.53 -11.85
N GLY A 62 -7.13 -8.43 -10.90
CA GLY A 62 -7.76 -9.73 -11.15
C GLY A 62 -6.81 -10.78 -11.73
N THR A 63 -5.53 -10.47 -11.90
CA THR A 63 -4.46 -11.40 -12.27
C THR A 63 -3.81 -11.92 -10.99
N VAL A 64 -4.46 -12.83 -10.28
CA VAL A 64 -3.88 -13.44 -9.09
C VAL A 64 -2.60 -14.17 -9.48
N ASP A 65 -1.46 -13.73 -8.95
CA ASP A 65 -0.17 -14.39 -9.13
C ASP A 65 -0.05 -15.54 -8.11
N TYR A 66 -0.45 -16.73 -8.56
CA TYR A 66 -0.46 -17.94 -7.73
C TYR A 66 0.95 -18.44 -7.36
N ASP A 67 2.00 -18.03 -8.07
CA ASP A 67 3.38 -18.44 -7.78
C ASP A 67 3.91 -17.69 -6.55
N PHE A 68 3.55 -16.42 -6.36
CA PHE A 68 3.86 -15.68 -5.14
C PHE A 68 3.22 -16.34 -3.90
N VAL A 69 1.93 -16.72 -3.98
CA VAL A 69 1.20 -17.36 -2.87
C VAL A 69 1.85 -18.68 -2.43
N ARG A 70 2.46 -19.40 -3.36
CA ARG A 70 3.06 -20.73 -3.11
C ARG A 70 4.49 -20.68 -2.55
N SER A 71 5.13 -19.51 -2.63
CA SER A 71 6.54 -19.29 -2.26
C SER A 71 6.74 -18.70 -0.86
N ARG A 72 5.63 -18.34 -0.19
CA ARG A 72 5.55 -17.92 1.22
C ARG A 72 5.08 -19.05 2.12
#